data_AF-A0A9X2EP83-F1
#
_entry.id   AF-A0A9X2EP83-F1
#
_cell.length_a   1.000
_cell.length_b   1.000
_cell.length_c   1.000
_cell.angle_alpha   90.00
_cell.angle_beta   90.00
_cell.angle_gamma   90.00
#
_symmetry.space_group_name_H-M   'P 1'
#
loop_
_entity.id
_entity.type
_entity.pdbx_description
1 polymer ?
#
loop_
_entity_poly.entity_id
_entity_poly.type
_entity_poly.pdbx_seq_one_letter_code
_entity_poly.pdbx_strand_id
1 'polypeptide(L)'
;MSPATSRCADNRHAQAYFGVFKKNLPEVFAVGDSQEQDKWIKLAFVVDTDVDRAVIENSISPQNIEAEIRKTLMPKLFMECKSIGSGMVQAKKMVEMIIQITRVGMSGD
;
A
#
# COMPACT_ATOMS: atom_id res chain seq x y z
N MET A 1 -12.48 -10.12 12.69
CA MET A 1 -11.91 -8.90 12.06
C MET A 1 -10.94 -8.29 13.07
N SER A 2 -9.66 -8.10 12.75
CA SER A 2 -8.70 -7.51 13.71
C SER A 2 -9.05 -6.04 13.99
N PRO A 3 -8.82 -5.52 15.22
CA PRO A 3 -9.16 -4.15 15.60
C PRO A 3 -8.52 -3.08 14.68
N ALA A 4 -7.35 -3.36 14.10
CA ALA A 4 -6.70 -2.48 13.11
C ALA A 4 -7.53 -2.22 11.84
N THR A 5 -8.26 -3.21 11.32
CA THR A 5 -9.06 -3.04 10.09
C THR A 5 -10.25 -2.10 10.31
N SER A 6 -10.76 -2.01 11.54
CA SER A 6 -11.88 -1.11 11.89
C SER A 6 -11.56 0.37 11.64
N ARG A 7 -10.28 0.74 11.67
CA ARG A 7 -9.81 2.13 11.51
C ARG A 7 -9.70 2.58 10.05
N CYS A 8 -9.83 1.65 9.11
CA CYS A 8 -10.01 1.93 7.69
C CYS A 8 -11.37 1.47 7.17
N ALA A 9 -12.34 1.17 8.05
CA ALA A 9 -13.57 0.46 7.68
C ALA A 9 -14.35 1.11 6.51
N ASP A 10 -14.28 2.43 6.39
CA ASP A 10 -14.98 3.19 5.34
C ASP A 10 -14.17 3.35 4.04
N ASN A 11 -12.91 2.93 3.99
CA ASN A 11 -12.05 2.98 2.81
C ASN A 11 -11.52 1.58 2.43
N ARG A 12 -12.16 0.98 1.42
CA ARG A 12 -11.83 -0.39 0.96
C ARG A 12 -10.44 -0.47 0.33
N HIS A 13 -9.96 0.57 -0.33
CA HIS A 13 -8.62 0.60 -0.92
C HIS A 13 -7.54 0.65 0.17
N ALA A 14 -7.68 1.56 1.15
CA ALA A 14 -6.79 1.61 2.31
C ALA A 14 -6.77 0.27 3.08
N GLN A 15 -7.90 -0.42 3.20
CA GLN A 15 -7.94 -1.78 3.76
C GLN A 15 -7.14 -2.78 2.92
N ALA A 16 -7.26 -2.74 1.60
CA ALA A 16 -6.53 -3.62 0.69
C ALA A 16 -5.01 -3.38 0.80
N TYR A 17 -4.57 -2.11 0.81
CA TYR A 17 -3.16 -1.75 0.96
C TYR A 17 -2.61 -2.14 2.33
N PHE A 18 -3.38 -1.96 3.41
CA PHE A 18 -3.00 -2.48 4.73
C PHE A 18 -2.90 -4.01 4.73
N GLY A 19 -3.77 -4.70 3.99
CA GLY A 19 -3.68 -6.14 3.75
C GLY A 19 -2.37 -6.55 3.05
N VAL A 20 -1.92 -5.77 2.06
CA VAL A 20 -0.63 -5.97 1.39
C VAL A 20 0.53 -5.86 2.39
N PHE A 21 0.51 -4.88 3.29
CA PHE A 21 1.57 -4.72 4.30
C PHE A 21 1.64 -5.94 5.23
N LYS A 22 0.49 -6.37 5.79
CA LYS A 22 0.41 -7.56 6.65
C LYS A 22 0.94 -8.82 5.97
N LYS A 23 0.63 -8.99 4.68
CA LYS A 23 1.07 -10.16 3.90
C LYS A 23 2.60 -10.21 3.70
N ASN A 24 3.24 -9.04 3.58
CA ASN A 24 4.66 -8.96 3.23
C ASN A 24 5.59 -8.72 4.43
N LEU A 25 5.04 -8.28 5.55
CA LEU A 25 5.77 -7.95 6.78
C LEU A 25 5.16 -8.66 7.99
N PRO A 26 4.96 -10.01 7.96
CA PRO A 26 4.23 -10.72 9.00
C PRO A 26 4.83 -10.52 10.40
N GLU A 27 6.15 -10.42 10.50
CA GLU A 27 6.87 -10.22 11.77
C GLU A 27 6.53 -8.89 12.45
N VAL A 28 6.32 -7.82 11.67
CA VAL A 28 5.93 -6.49 12.16
C VAL A 28 4.57 -6.53 12.85
N PHE A 29 3.65 -7.33 12.30
CA PHE A 29 2.27 -7.40 12.80
C PHE A 29 2.04 -8.53 13.81
N ALA A 30 3.04 -9.37 14.09
CA ALA A 30 2.94 -10.50 15.01
C ALA A 30 2.85 -10.08 16.49
N VAL A 31 3.52 -8.99 16.86
CA VAL A 31 3.64 -8.53 18.27
C VAL A 31 2.43 -7.71 18.72
N GLY A 32 1.60 -7.23 17.78
CA GLY A 32 0.37 -6.50 18.10
C GLY A 32 0.59 -5.09 18.67
N ASP A 33 1.76 -4.48 18.44
CA ASP A 33 2.05 -3.10 18.87
C ASP A 33 1.10 -2.12 18.16
N SER A 34 0.26 -1.44 18.96
CA SER A 34 -0.72 -0.47 18.45
C SER A 34 -0.08 0.73 17.76
N GLN A 35 1.10 1.19 18.21
CA GLN A 35 1.74 2.35 17.61
C GLN A 35 2.29 2.00 16.22
N GLU A 36 2.89 0.82 16.08
CA GLU A 36 3.37 0.34 14.79
C GLU A 36 2.18 0.08 13.85
N GLN A 37 1.10 -0.54 14.34
CA GLN A 37 -0.12 -0.72 13.54
C GLN A 37 -0.69 0.61 13.04
N ASP A 38 -0.72 1.65 13.87
CA ASP A 38 -1.21 2.97 13.50
C ASP A 38 -0.37 3.64 12.41
N LYS A 39 0.94 3.45 12.47
CA LYS A 39 1.86 3.91 11.44
C LYS A 39 1.55 3.27 10.09
N TRP A 40 1.38 1.94 10.06
CA TRP A 40 1.06 1.22 8.81
C TRP A 40 -0.35 1.49 8.29
N ILE A 41 -1.32 1.75 9.18
CA ILE A 41 -2.65 2.22 8.81
C ILE A 41 -2.57 3.59 8.12
N LYS A 42 -1.85 4.56 8.71
CA LYS A 42 -1.65 5.88 8.11
C LYS A 42 -0.96 5.77 6.75
N LEU A 43 0.05 4.91 6.65
CA LEU A 43 0.73 4.65 5.38
C LEU A 43 -0.22 4.11 4.31
N ALA A 44 -1.22 3.30 4.68
CA ALA A 44 -2.19 2.77 3.74
C ALA A 44 -3.08 3.87 3.13
N PHE A 45 -3.47 4.87 3.93
CA PHE A 45 -4.18 6.06 3.43
C PHE A 45 -3.29 6.95 2.53
N VAL A 46 -2.00 7.07 2.85
CA VAL A 46 -1.05 7.78 1.99
C VAL A 46 -0.90 7.07 0.64
N VAL A 47 -0.78 5.74 0.65
CA VAL A 47 -0.74 4.94 -0.58
C VAL A 47 -2.01 5.14 -1.40
N ASP A 48 -3.18 5.10 -0.77
CA ASP A 48 -4.46 5.33 -1.44
C ASP A 48 -4.51 6.69 -2.13
N THR A 49 -4.11 7.76 -1.42
CA THR A 49 -4.05 9.11 -1.98
C THR A 49 -3.07 9.22 -3.16
N ASP A 50 -1.91 8.56 -3.07
CA ASP A 50 -0.90 8.59 -4.13
C ASP A 50 -1.33 7.77 -5.36
N VAL A 51 -2.04 6.66 -5.15
CA VAL A 51 -2.63 5.86 -6.25
C VAL A 51 -3.75 6.62 -6.94
N ASP A 52 -4.67 7.22 -6.17
CA ASP A 52 -5.77 8.03 -6.71
C ASP A 52 -5.24 9.19 -7.57
N ARG A 53 -4.22 9.91 -7.07
CA ARG A 53 -3.55 10.96 -7.84
C ARG A 53 -2.96 10.42 -9.14
N ALA A 54 -2.25 9.29 -9.09
CA ALA A 54 -1.66 8.69 -10.29
C ALA A 54 -2.72 8.33 -11.34
N VAL A 55 -3.88 7.81 -10.91
CA VAL A 55 -5.02 7.49 -11.78
C VAL A 55 -5.62 8.76 -12.40
N ILE A 56 -5.88 9.80 -11.60
CA ILE A 56 -6.45 11.07 -12.08
C ILE A 56 -5.53 11.72 -13.12
N GLU A 57 -4.23 11.82 -12.82
CA GLU A 57 -3.26 12.54 -13.66
C GLU A 57 -2.86 11.78 -14.92
N ASN A 58 -2.97 10.43 -14.92
CA ASN A 58 -2.49 9.58 -16.01
C ASN A 58 -3.60 8.72 -16.65
N SER A 59 -4.86 9.06 -16.45
CA SER A 59 -6.06 8.28 -16.83
C SER A 59 -6.12 7.81 -18.30
N ILE A 60 -5.38 8.46 -19.20
CA ILE A 60 -5.31 8.13 -20.64
C ILE A 60 -4.49 6.85 -20.90
N SER A 61 -3.56 6.49 -20.00
CA SER A 61 -2.67 5.35 -20.20
C SER A 61 -2.47 4.55 -18.91
N PRO A 62 -2.96 3.30 -18.85
CA PRO A 62 -2.69 2.40 -17.74
C PRO A 62 -1.19 2.22 -17.46
N GLN A 63 -0.36 2.22 -18.49
CA GLN A 63 1.09 2.12 -18.34
C GLN A 63 1.69 3.33 -17.62
N ASN A 64 1.18 4.55 -17.89
CA ASN A 64 1.61 5.76 -17.21
C ASN A 64 1.16 5.77 -15.74
N ILE A 65 -0.07 5.31 -15.45
CA ILE A 65 -0.56 5.13 -14.07
C ILE A 65 0.39 4.20 -13.30
N GLU A 66 0.71 3.03 -13.86
CA GLU A 66 1.60 2.07 -13.22
C GLU A 66 3.02 2.61 -13.02
N ALA A 67 3.56 3.32 -14.01
CA ALA A 67 4.87 3.94 -13.91
C ALA A 67 4.91 5.00 -12.79
N GLU A 68 3.87 5.82 -12.66
CA GLU A 68 3.79 6.85 -11.62
C GLU A 68 3.58 6.24 -10.22
N ILE A 69 2.78 5.18 -10.10
CA ILE A 69 2.64 4.41 -8.85
C ILE A 69 4.00 3.83 -8.44
N ARG A 70 4.75 3.20 -9.35
CA ARG A 70 6.10 2.67 -9.05
C ARG A 70 7.02 3.78 -8.58
N LYS A 71 7.08 4.89 -9.33
CA LYS A 71 7.94 6.04 -9.04
C LYS A 71 7.65 6.65 -7.68
N THR A 72 6.38 6.79 -7.32
CA THR A 72 5.96 7.43 -6.06
C THR A 72 6.10 6.50 -4.86
N LEU A 73 5.68 5.24 -4.98
CA LEU A 73 5.60 4.34 -3.83
C LEU A 73 6.91 3.63 -3.51
N MET A 74 7.76 3.35 -4.49
CA MET A 74 9.03 2.64 -4.28
C MET A 74 9.93 3.31 -3.21
N PRO A 75 10.25 4.61 -3.28
CA PRO A 75 11.10 5.24 -2.27
C PRO A 75 10.47 5.21 -0.87
N LYS A 76 9.15 5.43 -0.78
CA LYS A 76 8.42 5.46 0.49
C LYS A 76 8.42 4.08 1.16
N LEU A 77 7.97 3.06 0.45
CA LEU A 77 7.91 1.69 0.97
C LEU A 77 9.31 1.14 1.26
N PHE A 78 10.32 1.51 0.47
CA PHE A 78 11.70 1.13 0.77
C PHE A 78 12.21 1.74 2.08
N MET A 79 11.97 3.03 2.33
CA MET A 79 12.36 3.67 3.59
C MET A 79 11.68 3.00 4.79
N GLU A 80 10.37 2.73 4.67
CA GLU A 80 9.62 2.06 5.73
C GLU A 80 10.12 0.64 5.99
N CYS A 81 10.31 -0.17 4.94
CA CYS A 81 10.90 -1.50 5.07
C CYS A 81 12.30 -1.47 5.70
N LYS A 82 13.15 -0.50 5.31
CA LYS A 82 14.50 -0.38 5.87
C LYS A 82 14.46 -0.07 7.38
N SER A 83 13.49 0.72 7.85
CA SER A 83 13.37 1.11 9.26
C SER A 83 13.09 -0.07 10.22
N ILE A 84 12.56 -1.17 9.71
CA ILE A 84 12.17 -2.37 10.45
C ILE A 84 13.06 -3.59 10.15
N GLY A 85 14.24 -3.38 9.54
CA GLY A 85 15.17 -4.46 9.19
C GLY A 85 14.79 -5.29 7.95
N SER A 86 13.70 -4.93 7.27
CA SER A 86 13.38 -5.43 5.92
C SER A 86 14.11 -4.62 4.84
N GLY A 87 13.78 -4.80 3.56
CA GLY A 87 14.43 -4.02 2.51
C GLY A 87 13.74 -4.02 1.16
N MET A 88 14.55 -3.86 0.10
CA MET A 88 14.08 -3.64 -1.26
C MET A 88 13.20 -4.76 -1.80
N VAL A 89 13.41 -6.01 -1.36
CA VAL A 89 12.63 -7.16 -1.81
C VAL A 89 11.16 -7.01 -1.39
N GLN A 90 10.91 -6.68 -0.12
CA GLN A 90 9.57 -6.47 0.42
C GLN A 90 8.93 -5.24 -0.20
N ALA A 91 9.67 -4.13 -0.31
CA ALA A 91 9.18 -2.91 -0.94
C ALA A 91 8.70 -3.15 -2.37
N LYS A 92 9.53 -3.81 -3.21
CA LYS A 92 9.15 -4.18 -4.58
C LYS A 92 7.90 -5.04 -4.61
N LYS A 93 7.83 -6.10 -3.81
CA LYS A 93 6.65 -6.98 -3.74
C LYS A 93 5.36 -6.20 -3.42
N MET A 94 5.43 -5.29 -2.45
CA MET A 94 4.27 -4.47 -2.07
C MET A 94 3.84 -3.53 -3.20
N VAL A 95 4.79 -2.84 -3.85
CA VAL A 95 4.50 -2.01 -5.03
C VAL A 95 3.82 -2.81 -6.14
N GLU A 96 4.34 -4.01 -6.47
CA GLU A 96 3.73 -4.86 -7.49
C GLU A 96 2.29 -5.26 -7.13
N MET A 97 2.04 -5.63 -5.87
CA MET A 97 0.70 -5.98 -5.42
C MET A 97 -0.27 -4.79 -5.46
N ILE A 98 0.18 -3.60 -5.11
CA ILE A 98 -0.62 -2.37 -5.21
C ILE A 98 -1.00 -2.10 -6.67
N ILE A 99 -0.05 -2.25 -7.60
CA ILE A 99 -0.32 -2.13 -9.04
C ILE A 99 -1.36 -3.15 -9.50
N GLN A 100 -1.28 -4.41 -9.06
CA GLN A 100 -2.30 -5.40 -9.40
C GLN A 100 -3.68 -5.04 -8.84
N ILE A 101 -3.75 -4.49 -7.62
CA ILE A 101 -5.01 -4.00 -7.06
C ILE A 101 -5.59 -2.88 -7.93
N THR A 102 -4.76 -1.90 -8.34
CA THR A 102 -5.18 -0.83 -9.25
C THR A 102 -5.69 -1.37 -10.59
N ARG A 103 -4.98 -2.34 -11.19
CA ARG A 103 -5.41 -2.99 -12.45
C ARG A 103 -6.78 -3.65 -12.35
N VAL A 104 -7.01 -4.39 -11.27
CA VAL A 104 -8.29 -5.08 -11.04
C VAL A 104 -9.40 -4.06 -10.82
N GLY A 105 -9.14 -2.98 -10.09
CA GLY A 105 -10.09 -1.87 -9.91
C GLY A 105 -10.50 -1.24 -11.24
N MET A 106 -9.54 -0.89 -12.10
CA MET A 106 -9.81 -0.31 -13.43
C MET A 106 -10.55 -1.27 -14.38
N SER A 107 -10.44 -2.59 -14.18
CA SER A 107 -11.13 -3.60 -15.01
C SER A 107 -12.54 -3.93 -14.51
N GLY A 108 -12.90 -3.48 -13.30
CA GLY A 108 -14.09 -3.91 -12.58
C GLY A 108 -15.19 -2.84 -12.46
N ASP A 109 -14.98 -1.66 -13.05
CA ASP A 109 -15.97 -0.56 -13.16
C ASP A 109 -16.74 -0.63 -14.49
#